data_AF-A0A969L0K2-F1
#
_entry.id   AF-A0A969L0K2-F1
#
_cell.length_a   1.000
_cell.length_b   1.000
_cell.length_c   1.000
_cell.angle_alpha   90.00
_cell.angle_beta   90.00
_cell.angle_gamma   90.00
#
_symmetry.space_group_name_H-M   'P 1'
#
loop_
_entity.id
_entity.type
_entity.pdbx_description
1 polymer ?
#
loop_
_entity_poly.entity_id
_entity_poly.type
_entity_poly.pdbx_seq_one_letter_code
_entity_poly.pdbx_strand_id
1 'polypeptide(L)'
;MKKLLQRLRPATQQGQSLVELAITAPILVFMLLGVFEVGWALRGYLVLTNISREITRYSVRQGYLDYAQKNNNPYTHTLPAAVTVGYDGVVSYSYRTLSEQVVLDFSDENTSTLIISHLVVDTGLACRPGTTCDCSQFVTNPNFYLNGTNVLTYDDLILHPDVRGYENFYAQTFPPTSTRVTQFNYPDEAAQLARENNKFNCELLRKSGGTIPASNNLIITEIFYNQPQLFGFPIISNPYTDPVPMYAHTAMRIIVSSRSGENVDTVGPVCDVYPFALKASPAFTINNEINILRDGWVKWNSTRSNSATYISDALKYSRMPLNDFKESGNPGDTSLNIGDRVAIDTSSYGQVLTDVRNLASKDIRIPVLNSSTSAIIRFIKVRVSNDYADLNPGGSPPTVLATYIEDFQVDAGGFPICLTSD
;
A
#
# COMPACT_ATOMS: atom_id res chain seq x y z
N MET A 1 -84.63 59.27 20.33
CA MET A 1 -83.60 58.83 21.31
C MET A 1 -82.90 57.54 20.86
N LYS A 2 -82.42 57.46 19.60
CA LYS A 2 -81.86 56.22 19.00
C LYS A 2 -80.70 56.46 18.00
N LYS A 3 -80.04 57.62 18.07
CA LYS A 3 -79.01 58.05 17.09
C LYS A 3 -77.65 58.45 17.68
N LEU A 4 -77.38 58.13 18.95
CA LEU A 4 -76.18 58.61 19.65
C LEU A 4 -75.15 57.53 20.04
N LEU A 5 -75.35 56.27 19.63
CA LEU A 5 -74.45 55.15 19.99
C LEU A 5 -73.76 54.49 18.79
N GLN A 6 -73.54 55.22 17.68
CA GLN A 6 -72.95 54.66 16.46
C GLN A 6 -71.58 55.25 16.10
N ARG A 7 -70.82 55.77 17.08
CA ARG A 7 -69.51 56.40 16.84
C ARG A 7 -68.39 56.05 17.82
N LEU A 8 -68.39 54.81 18.33
CA LEU A 8 -67.21 54.23 18.97
C LEU A 8 -66.81 52.96 18.22
N ARG A 9 -66.32 53.13 16.99
CA ARG A 9 -65.50 52.09 16.35
C ARG A 9 -64.06 52.34 16.82
N PRO A 10 -63.46 51.43 17.61
CA PRO A 10 -62.07 51.61 18.02
C PRO A 10 -61.18 51.53 16.78
N ALA A 11 -60.53 52.64 16.44
CA ALA A 11 -59.47 52.70 15.45
C ALA A 11 -58.18 52.17 16.09
N THR A 12 -58.04 50.84 16.19
CA THR A 12 -56.90 50.21 16.90
C THR A 12 -56.27 49.02 16.17
N GLN A 13 -56.45 48.87 14.85
CA GLN A 13 -55.80 47.79 14.09
C GLN A 13 -54.47 48.17 13.40
N GLN A 14 -54.06 49.44 13.40
CA GLN A 14 -52.88 49.87 12.63
C GLN A 14 -51.51 49.57 13.29
N GLY A 15 -51.49 48.99 14.50
CA GLY A 15 -50.23 48.59 15.18
C GLY A 15 -50.00 47.07 15.24
N GLN A 16 -51.02 46.24 15.01
CA GLN A 16 -50.94 44.80 15.23
C GLN A 16 -50.01 44.12 14.21
N SER A 17 -50.06 44.51 12.93
CA SER A 17 -49.17 43.95 11.90
C SER A 17 -47.70 44.26 12.14
N LEU A 18 -47.40 45.39 12.79
CA LEU A 18 -46.03 45.79 13.13
C LEU A 18 -45.48 44.91 14.26
N VAL A 19 -46.32 44.60 15.25
CA VAL A 19 -45.96 43.70 16.36
C VAL A 19 -45.79 42.26 15.86
N GLU A 20 -46.69 41.78 15.00
CA GLU A 20 -46.58 40.43 14.41
C GLU A 20 -45.30 40.31 13.57
N LEU A 21 -45.00 41.29 12.72
CA LEU A 21 -43.76 41.30 11.94
C LEU A 21 -42.51 41.39 12.83
N ALA A 22 -42.53 42.21 13.89
CA ALA A 22 -41.40 42.34 14.81
C ALA A 22 -41.06 41.02 15.52
N ILE A 23 -42.06 40.16 15.75
CA ILE A 23 -41.87 38.84 16.37
C ILE A 23 -41.46 37.79 15.33
N THR A 24 -42.03 37.81 14.11
CA THR A 24 -41.72 36.81 13.08
C THR A 24 -40.43 37.09 12.32
N ALA A 25 -40.07 38.37 12.12
CA ALA A 25 -38.86 38.77 11.39
C ALA A 25 -37.57 38.15 11.93
N PRO A 26 -37.26 38.16 13.24
CA PRO A 26 -36.03 37.54 13.74
C PRO A 26 -36.00 36.02 13.49
N ILE A 27 -37.14 35.33 13.54
CA ILE A 27 -37.24 33.89 13.23
C ILE A 27 -36.94 33.65 11.74
N LEU A 28 -37.52 34.47 10.86
CA LEU A 28 -37.27 34.38 9.42
C LEU A 28 -35.81 34.68 9.06
N VAL A 29 -35.22 35.71 9.68
CA VAL A 29 -33.80 36.04 9.50
C VAL A 29 -32.93 34.89 9.99
N PHE A 30 -33.25 34.31 11.14
CA PHE A 30 -32.53 33.15 11.68
C PHE A 30 -32.59 31.93 10.75
N MET A 31 -33.78 31.61 10.22
CA MET A 31 -33.93 30.55 9.22
C MET A 31 -33.14 30.83 7.94
N LEU A 32 -33.18 32.08 7.45
CA LEU A 32 -32.44 32.49 6.26
C LEU A 32 -30.93 32.34 6.45
N LEU A 33 -30.40 32.77 7.60
CA LEU A 33 -28.98 32.60 7.95
C LEU A 33 -28.60 31.12 8.02
N GLY A 34 -29.45 30.27 8.61
CA GLY A 34 -29.23 28.83 8.63
C GLY A 34 -29.14 28.22 7.21
N VAL A 35 -30.00 28.66 6.28
CA VAL A 35 -29.94 28.21 4.88
C VAL A 35 -28.65 28.65 4.20
N PHE A 36 -28.20 29.89 4.43
CA PHE A 36 -26.92 30.37 3.90
C PHE A 36 -25.72 29.61 4.45
N GLU A 37 -25.70 29.33 5.76
CA GLU A 37 -24.63 28.55 6.40
C GLU A 37 -24.55 27.12 5.85
N VAL A 38 -25.70 26.44 5.73
CA VAL A 38 -25.76 25.10 5.13
C VAL A 38 -25.35 25.14 3.65
N GLY A 39 -25.79 26.15 2.90
CA GLY A 39 -25.39 26.33 1.50
C GLY A 39 -23.88 26.56 1.33
N TRP A 40 -23.28 27.33 2.24
CA TRP A 40 -21.83 27.55 2.30
C TRP A 40 -21.07 26.26 2.61
N ALA A 41 -21.50 25.51 3.63
CA ALA A 41 -20.90 24.23 3.98
C ALA A 41 -21.05 23.19 2.86
N LEU A 42 -22.22 23.10 2.23
CA LEU A 42 -22.46 22.18 1.10
C LEU A 42 -21.57 22.52 -0.10
N ARG A 43 -21.40 23.82 -0.43
CA ARG A 43 -20.47 24.26 -1.47
C ARG A 43 -19.04 23.81 -1.14
N GLY A 44 -18.59 24.02 0.09
CA GLY A 44 -17.28 23.58 0.56
C GLY A 44 -17.07 22.07 0.38
N TYR A 45 -18.04 21.26 0.79
CA TYR A 45 -18.01 19.81 0.65
C TYR A 45 -17.97 19.36 -0.82
N LEU A 46 -18.80 19.95 -1.69
CA LEU A 46 -18.82 19.61 -3.12
C LEU A 46 -17.49 19.94 -3.79
N VAL A 47 -16.90 21.10 -3.47
CA VAL A 47 -15.56 21.45 -3.94
C VAL A 47 -14.55 20.43 -3.42
N LEU A 48 -14.53 20.15 -2.12
CA LEU A 48 -13.59 19.20 -1.50
C LEU A 48 -13.64 17.81 -2.15
N THR A 49 -14.85 17.30 -2.45
CA THR A 49 -15.00 16.01 -3.14
C THR A 49 -14.47 16.03 -4.58
N ASN A 50 -14.66 17.13 -5.31
CA ASN A 50 -14.08 17.30 -6.64
C ASN A 50 -12.55 17.38 -6.58
N ILE A 51 -12.01 18.07 -5.56
CA ILE A 51 -10.57 18.15 -5.32
C ILE A 51 -9.99 16.77 -5.07
N SER A 52 -10.58 16.02 -4.14
CA SER A 52 -10.17 14.65 -3.83
C SER A 52 -10.13 13.79 -5.09
N ARG A 53 -11.18 13.83 -5.93
CA ARG A 53 -11.21 13.10 -7.20
C ARG A 53 -10.11 13.51 -8.17
N GLU A 54 -9.85 14.80 -8.31
CA GLU A 54 -8.84 15.30 -9.23
C GLU A 54 -7.42 14.97 -8.77
N ILE A 55 -7.14 15.07 -7.47
CA ILE A 55 -5.89 14.64 -6.86
C ILE A 55 -5.65 13.16 -7.12
N THR A 56 -6.61 12.30 -6.76
CA THR A 56 -6.46 10.85 -6.97
C THR A 56 -6.29 10.52 -8.46
N ARG A 57 -7.05 11.18 -9.35
CA ARG A 57 -6.92 11.02 -10.80
C ARG A 57 -5.53 11.41 -11.30
N TYR A 58 -4.94 12.45 -10.74
CA TYR A 58 -3.60 12.88 -11.09
C TYR A 58 -2.54 11.92 -10.56
N SER A 59 -2.69 11.44 -9.33
CA SER A 59 -1.81 10.43 -8.70
C SER A 59 -1.75 9.12 -9.48
N VAL A 60 -2.86 8.63 -10.03
CA VAL A 60 -2.89 7.35 -10.76
C VAL A 60 -2.33 7.44 -12.18
N ARG A 61 -2.01 8.63 -12.69
CA ARG A 61 -1.45 8.79 -14.04
C ARG A 61 0.01 8.34 -14.05
N GLN A 62 0.33 7.51 -15.04
CA GLN A 62 1.68 7.01 -15.28
C GLN A 62 2.69 8.16 -15.41
N GLY A 63 3.82 8.06 -14.71
CA GLY A 63 4.93 9.02 -14.76
C GLY A 63 4.88 10.15 -13.74
N TYR A 64 3.78 10.31 -12.99
CA TYR A 64 3.74 11.27 -11.87
C TYR A 64 4.19 10.65 -10.57
N LEU A 65 3.75 9.42 -10.30
CA LEU A 65 4.29 8.62 -9.21
C LEU A 65 5.35 7.66 -9.78
N ASP A 66 6.61 7.92 -9.44
CA ASP A 66 7.76 7.09 -9.83
C ASP A 66 8.26 6.30 -8.62
N TYR A 67 7.77 5.06 -8.48
CA TYR A 67 8.21 4.17 -7.40
C TYR A 67 9.60 3.57 -7.66
N ALA A 68 10.12 3.68 -8.87
CA ALA A 68 11.48 3.25 -9.17
C ALA A 68 12.52 4.18 -8.52
N GLN A 69 12.23 5.48 -8.37
CA GLN A 69 13.13 6.43 -7.71
C GLN A 69 13.42 6.13 -6.23
N LYS A 70 12.63 5.24 -5.61
CA LYS A 70 12.81 4.83 -4.20
C LYS A 70 14.15 4.14 -3.93
N ASN A 71 14.83 3.61 -4.95
CA ASN A 71 16.06 2.81 -4.78
C ASN A 71 17.38 3.60 -4.92
N ASN A 72 17.34 4.91 -5.24
CA ASN A 72 18.55 5.63 -5.68
C ASN A 72 19.30 6.40 -4.57
N ASN A 73 18.83 6.44 -3.32
CA ASN A 73 19.58 7.09 -2.24
C ASN A 73 19.62 6.27 -0.93
N PRO A 74 20.59 5.35 -0.80
CA PRO A 74 20.75 4.49 0.37
C PRO A 74 21.28 5.20 1.64
N TYR A 75 21.94 6.35 1.54
CA TYR A 75 22.86 6.80 2.60
C TYR A 75 22.29 7.74 3.67
N THR A 76 20.98 7.86 3.84
CA THR A 76 20.46 8.84 4.82
C THR A 76 19.11 8.47 5.42
N HIS A 77 19.18 7.73 6.53
CA HIS A 77 18.12 7.66 7.54
C HIS A 77 17.79 9.02 8.20
N THR A 78 18.60 10.04 7.93
CA THR A 78 18.33 11.45 8.19
C THR A 78 18.29 12.23 6.87
N LEU A 79 17.32 11.96 6.00
CA LEU A 79 16.95 12.92 4.95
C LEU A 79 15.57 13.53 5.22
N PRO A 80 15.44 14.85 5.01
CA PRO A 80 14.17 15.55 5.13
C PRO A 80 13.26 15.13 3.96
N ALA A 81 12.11 14.53 4.26
CA ALA A 81 10.83 14.62 3.54
C ALA A 81 10.74 14.46 1.99
N ALA A 82 11.80 14.28 1.19
CA ALA A 82 11.74 14.69 -0.22
C ALA A 82 12.53 13.85 -1.25
N VAL A 83 12.66 12.53 -1.07
CA VAL A 83 12.58 11.63 -2.24
C VAL A 83 11.16 11.07 -2.26
N THR A 84 10.22 12.00 -2.32
CA THR A 84 8.81 11.78 -2.52
C THR A 84 8.67 11.09 -3.87
N VAL A 85 7.85 10.03 -3.92
CA VAL A 85 7.47 9.28 -5.12
C VAL A 85 6.66 10.19 -6.07
N GLY A 86 7.04 11.44 -6.27
CA GLY A 86 6.28 12.48 -6.96
C GLY A 86 5.08 13.03 -6.20
N TYR A 87 4.86 12.67 -4.92
CA TYR A 87 3.73 13.20 -4.15
C TYR A 87 3.72 14.74 -4.06
N ASP A 88 4.88 15.39 -3.95
CA ASP A 88 4.95 16.86 -3.97
C ASP A 88 4.43 17.46 -5.28
N GLY A 89 4.62 16.76 -6.40
CA GLY A 89 4.06 17.14 -7.69
C GLY A 89 2.53 17.06 -7.69
N VAL A 90 1.97 16.05 -7.03
CA VAL A 90 0.52 15.89 -6.83
C VAL A 90 -0.02 17.03 -5.95
N VAL A 91 0.63 17.31 -4.82
CA VAL A 91 0.24 18.40 -3.93
C VAL A 91 0.33 19.76 -4.63
N SER A 92 1.43 20.01 -5.34
CA SER A 92 1.62 21.23 -6.14
C SER A 92 0.55 21.40 -7.22
N TYR A 93 0.16 20.30 -7.87
CA TYR A 93 -0.92 20.28 -8.84
C TYR A 93 -2.27 20.65 -8.20
N SER A 94 -2.55 20.11 -7.01
CA SER A 94 -3.79 20.41 -6.28
C SER A 94 -3.91 21.89 -5.92
N TYR A 95 -2.83 22.53 -5.47
CA TYR A 95 -2.80 23.97 -5.20
C TYR A 95 -3.10 24.77 -6.46
N ARG A 96 -2.46 24.44 -7.59
CA ARG A 96 -2.61 25.23 -8.83
C ARG A 96 -3.99 25.12 -9.47
N THR A 97 -4.61 23.94 -9.38
CA THR A 97 -5.86 23.69 -10.09
C THR A 97 -7.09 24.08 -9.30
N LEU A 98 -7.00 24.10 -7.96
CA LEU A 98 -8.20 24.08 -7.12
C LEU A 98 -8.17 25.07 -5.94
N SER A 99 -7.04 25.73 -5.65
CA SER A 99 -6.93 26.73 -4.57
C SER A 99 -7.85 27.95 -4.75
N GLU A 100 -8.32 28.23 -5.97
CA GLU A 100 -9.22 29.36 -6.23
C GLU A 100 -10.64 29.11 -5.71
N GLN A 101 -11.04 27.85 -5.47
CA GLN A 101 -12.41 27.53 -5.06
C GLN A 101 -12.58 27.41 -3.54
N VAL A 102 -11.56 26.87 -2.87
CA VAL A 102 -11.44 26.72 -1.42
C VAL A 102 -9.98 26.98 -1.04
N VAL A 103 -9.76 27.75 0.03
CA VAL A 103 -8.41 28.01 0.55
C VAL A 103 -7.90 26.72 1.20
N LEU A 104 -7.19 25.92 0.41
CA LEU A 104 -6.45 24.76 0.88
C LEU A 104 -5.01 25.19 1.17
N ASP A 105 -4.56 24.89 2.37
CA ASP A 105 -3.20 25.13 2.82
C ASP A 105 -2.71 23.89 3.57
N PHE A 106 -1.99 23.01 2.86
CA PHE A 106 -1.36 21.83 3.46
C PHE A 106 0.00 22.16 4.08
N SER A 107 0.30 23.44 4.34
CA SER A 107 1.43 23.85 5.19
C SER A 107 1.01 24.04 6.66
N ASP A 108 -0.28 24.28 6.92
CA ASP A 108 -0.85 24.44 8.26
C ASP A 108 -1.85 23.33 8.58
N GLU A 109 -1.52 22.50 9.58
CA GLU A 109 -2.35 21.39 10.03
C GLU A 109 -3.73 21.82 10.56
N ASN A 110 -3.87 23.09 10.95
CA ASN A 110 -5.12 23.61 11.48
C ASN A 110 -6.16 23.88 10.39
N THR A 111 -5.75 23.97 9.13
CA THR A 111 -6.67 24.30 8.03
C THR A 111 -7.06 23.07 7.22
N SER A 112 -6.07 22.31 6.77
CA SER A 112 -6.28 21.17 5.89
C SER A 112 -5.22 20.10 6.08
N THR A 113 -5.62 18.85 5.90
CA THR A 113 -4.69 17.73 5.85
C THR A 113 -5.03 16.86 4.66
N LEU A 114 -4.01 16.50 3.89
CA LEU A 114 -4.10 15.58 2.77
C LEU A 114 -3.30 14.32 3.12
N ILE A 115 -3.94 13.16 3.05
CA ILE A 115 -3.27 11.86 3.17
C ILE A 115 -3.38 11.17 1.81
N ILE A 116 -2.25 10.84 1.21
CA ILE A 116 -2.19 10.04 -0.01
C ILE A 116 -1.64 8.67 0.36
N SER A 117 -2.47 7.66 0.15
CA SER A 117 -2.15 6.27 0.46
C SER A 117 -2.13 5.41 -0.79
N HIS A 118 -1.25 4.43 -0.83
CA HIS A 118 -1.07 3.52 -1.93
C HIS A 118 -1.18 2.09 -1.40
N LEU A 119 -2.10 1.31 -1.98
CA LEU A 119 -2.26 -0.10 -1.69
C LEU A 119 -1.83 -0.86 -2.94
N VAL A 120 -0.93 -1.81 -2.77
CA VAL A 120 -0.51 -2.72 -3.85
C VAL A 120 -1.19 -4.04 -3.59
N VAL A 121 -2.03 -4.48 -4.52
CA VAL A 121 -2.68 -5.78 -4.45
C VAL A 121 -2.45 -6.50 -5.77
N ASP A 122 -1.40 -7.28 -5.81
CA ASP A 122 -1.04 -8.13 -6.94
C ASP A 122 -1.22 -9.58 -6.53
N THR A 123 -2.32 -10.20 -6.94
CA THR A 123 -2.65 -11.57 -6.56
C THR A 123 -2.20 -12.60 -7.61
N GLY A 124 -1.34 -12.18 -8.54
CA GLY A 124 -0.73 -13.05 -9.53
C GLY A 124 -1.68 -14.06 -10.18
N LEU A 125 -1.28 -15.32 -10.23
CA LEU A 125 -2.12 -16.39 -10.75
C LEU A 125 -3.12 -16.85 -9.71
N ALA A 126 -4.41 -16.60 -9.99
CA ALA A 126 -5.52 -17.06 -9.15
C ALA A 126 -5.65 -18.59 -9.01
N CYS A 127 -4.73 -19.39 -9.57
CA CYS A 127 -4.61 -20.84 -9.40
C CYS A 127 -3.25 -21.38 -9.79
N ARG A 128 -2.90 -22.54 -9.24
CA ARG A 128 -1.76 -23.33 -9.70
C ARG A 128 -1.99 -23.90 -11.10
N PRO A 129 -0.97 -23.89 -11.98
CA PRO A 129 -1.03 -24.58 -13.26
C PRO A 129 -1.48 -26.04 -13.11
N GLY A 130 -2.46 -26.46 -13.90
CA GLY A 130 -2.97 -27.83 -13.90
C GLY A 130 -4.05 -28.14 -12.85
N THR A 131 -4.50 -27.15 -12.07
CA THR A 131 -5.65 -27.30 -11.15
C THR A 131 -6.91 -26.67 -11.75
N THR A 132 -8.07 -27.29 -11.54
CA THR A 132 -9.38 -26.69 -11.91
C THR A 132 -9.73 -25.58 -10.92
N CYS A 133 -9.69 -24.34 -11.38
CA CYS A 133 -10.11 -23.16 -10.64
C CYS A 133 -11.62 -23.09 -10.51
N ASP A 134 -12.15 -23.12 -9.29
CA ASP A 134 -13.53 -22.73 -9.04
C ASP A 134 -13.60 -21.25 -8.61
N CYS A 135 -13.79 -20.36 -9.59
CA CYS A 135 -13.87 -18.92 -9.35
C CYS A 135 -15.05 -18.52 -8.42
N SER A 136 -16.02 -19.41 -8.18
CA SER A 136 -17.16 -19.09 -7.32
C SER A 136 -16.79 -19.04 -5.83
N GLN A 137 -15.69 -19.69 -5.43
CA GLN A 137 -15.29 -19.81 -4.03
C GLN A 137 -14.73 -18.51 -3.42
N PHE A 138 -14.27 -17.58 -4.25
CA PHE A 138 -13.75 -16.28 -3.80
C PHE A 138 -14.82 -15.36 -3.20
N VAL A 139 -16.10 -15.58 -3.53
CA VAL A 139 -17.19 -14.69 -3.11
C VAL A 139 -17.79 -15.12 -1.76
N THR A 140 -17.83 -16.41 -1.48
CA THR A 140 -18.64 -16.96 -0.38
C THR A 140 -17.89 -17.12 0.93
N ASN A 141 -16.56 -17.11 0.93
CA ASN A 141 -15.77 -17.31 2.14
C ASN A 141 -14.71 -16.20 2.31
N PRO A 142 -14.94 -15.19 3.16
CA PRO A 142 -13.94 -14.16 3.43
C PRO A 142 -12.65 -14.72 4.06
N ASN A 143 -12.73 -15.89 4.72
CA ASN A 143 -11.59 -16.57 5.32
C ASN A 143 -10.86 -17.52 4.35
N PHE A 144 -11.19 -17.50 3.05
CA PHE A 144 -10.56 -18.37 2.06
C PHE A 144 -9.03 -18.23 2.06
N TYR A 145 -8.51 -17.05 2.40
CA TYR A 145 -7.07 -16.73 2.49
C TYR A 145 -6.34 -17.30 3.70
N LEU A 146 -7.05 -17.65 4.79
CA LEU A 146 -6.42 -17.88 6.10
C LEU A 146 -6.16 -19.36 6.42
N ASN A 147 -6.68 -20.29 5.63
CA ASN A 147 -6.73 -21.70 6.01
C ASN A 147 -5.63 -22.61 5.44
N GLY A 148 -4.52 -22.04 4.94
CA GLY A 148 -3.24 -22.72 4.68
C GLY A 148 -3.24 -23.94 3.73
N THR A 149 -4.39 -24.31 3.19
CA THR A 149 -4.63 -25.54 2.42
C THR A 149 -4.97 -25.28 0.96
N ASN A 150 -5.33 -24.04 0.61
CA ASN A 150 -5.77 -23.68 -0.73
C ASN A 150 -4.81 -22.70 -1.38
N VAL A 151 -3.94 -23.26 -2.24
CA VAL A 151 -3.36 -22.84 -3.54
C VAL A 151 -3.10 -21.35 -3.88
N LEU A 152 -3.74 -20.37 -3.26
CA LEU A 152 -3.98 -19.03 -3.83
C LEU A 152 -3.20 -17.91 -3.13
N THR A 153 -2.00 -18.19 -2.60
CA THR A 153 -1.25 -17.23 -1.78
C THR A 153 0.27 -17.26 -2.03
N TYR A 154 0.75 -18.00 -3.03
CA TYR A 154 2.19 -18.21 -3.20
C TYR A 154 2.90 -16.99 -3.81
N ASP A 155 2.23 -16.26 -4.69
CA ASP A 155 2.75 -15.10 -5.41
C ASP A 155 2.03 -13.79 -5.05
N ASP A 156 0.95 -13.87 -4.27
CA ASP A 156 0.19 -12.72 -3.78
C ASP A 156 1.11 -11.71 -3.09
N LEU A 157 1.09 -10.48 -3.57
CA LEU A 157 1.70 -9.34 -2.94
C LEU A 157 0.60 -8.39 -2.52
N ILE A 158 0.43 -8.28 -1.21
CA ILE A 158 -0.50 -7.35 -0.59
C ILE A 158 0.32 -6.41 0.27
N LEU A 159 0.53 -5.19 -0.22
CA LEU A 159 1.21 -4.13 0.52
C LEU A 159 0.22 -3.04 0.86
N HIS A 160 0.24 -2.61 2.11
CA HIS A 160 -0.52 -1.47 2.59
C HIS A 160 0.26 -0.74 3.69
N PRO A 161 -0.10 0.51 4.04
CA PRO A 161 0.64 1.31 5.01
C PRO A 161 0.82 0.65 6.38
N ASP A 162 -0.15 -0.13 6.85
CA ASP A 162 -0.01 -0.82 8.15
C ASP A 162 0.92 -2.06 8.13
N VAL A 163 1.44 -2.48 6.97
CA VAL A 163 2.44 -3.56 6.91
C VAL A 163 3.78 -3.01 7.38
N ARG A 164 4.43 -3.73 8.31
CA ARG A 164 5.74 -3.33 8.80
C ARG A 164 6.76 -3.21 7.66
N GLY A 165 7.51 -2.11 7.65
CA GLY A 165 8.50 -1.83 6.61
C GLY A 165 7.90 -1.26 5.32
N TYR A 166 6.62 -0.91 5.36
CA TYR A 166 5.92 -0.26 4.26
C TYR A 166 5.23 1.04 4.73
N GLU A 167 5.33 1.38 6.02
CA GLU A 167 4.60 2.49 6.65
C GLU A 167 4.93 3.83 5.99
N ASN A 168 6.20 4.10 5.74
CA ASN A 168 6.68 5.40 5.26
C ASN A 168 6.64 5.56 3.73
N PHE A 169 6.29 4.52 2.98
CA PHE A 169 6.37 4.54 1.51
C PHE A 169 5.00 4.60 0.83
N TYR A 170 3.98 4.20 1.57
CA TYR A 170 2.66 3.97 1.03
C TYR A 170 1.59 4.85 1.67
N ALA A 171 1.93 5.70 2.65
CA ALA A 171 1.06 6.79 3.10
C ALA A 171 1.91 8.04 3.36
N GLN A 172 1.54 9.15 2.71
CA GLN A 172 2.16 10.44 2.94
C GLN A 172 1.10 11.43 3.42
N THR A 173 1.37 12.04 4.57
CA THR A 173 0.53 13.08 5.17
C THR A 173 1.12 14.46 4.90
N PHE A 174 0.25 15.41 4.54
CA PHE A 174 0.58 16.81 4.28
C PHE A 174 -0.34 17.73 5.11
N PRO A 175 0.21 18.64 5.93
CA PRO A 175 1.64 18.77 6.23
C PRO A 175 2.16 17.53 6.99
N PRO A 176 3.47 17.23 6.93
CA PRO A 176 4.05 16.09 7.67
C PRO A 176 3.86 16.19 9.19
N THR A 177 3.60 17.38 9.71
CA THR A 177 3.32 17.62 11.14
C THR A 177 1.91 17.25 11.57
N SER A 178 0.99 17.03 10.62
CA SER A 178 -0.41 16.79 10.94
C SER A 178 -0.58 15.53 11.79
N THR A 179 -1.37 15.68 12.86
CA THR A 179 -1.75 14.59 13.76
C THR A 179 -2.97 13.78 13.29
N ARG A 180 -3.55 14.15 12.14
CA ARG A 180 -4.69 13.42 11.58
C ARG A 180 -4.26 12.03 11.11
N VAL A 181 -5.03 11.03 11.52
CA VAL A 181 -4.86 9.65 11.06
C VAL A 181 -5.89 9.34 9.98
N THR A 182 -5.55 8.37 9.12
CA THR A 182 -6.48 7.81 8.13
C THR A 182 -7.76 7.32 8.80
N GLN A 183 -8.91 7.42 8.10
CA GLN A 183 -10.15 6.76 8.53
C GLN A 183 -10.31 5.37 7.91
N PHE A 184 -9.41 4.95 7.01
CA PHE A 184 -9.46 3.65 6.38
C PHE A 184 -8.84 2.57 7.27
N ASN A 185 -9.48 1.39 7.27
CA ASN A 185 -8.85 0.17 7.73
C ASN A 185 -8.14 -0.48 6.53
N TYR A 186 -6.84 -0.18 6.36
CA TYR A 186 -6.08 -0.66 5.21
C TYR A 186 -6.05 -2.19 5.08
N PRO A 187 -5.86 -2.98 6.16
CA PRO A 187 -5.97 -4.44 6.09
C PRO A 187 -7.29 -4.94 5.49
N ASP A 188 -8.42 -4.39 5.93
CA ASP A 188 -9.74 -4.83 5.46
C ASP A 188 -9.94 -4.49 3.98
N GLU A 189 -9.55 -3.27 3.58
CA GLU A 189 -9.64 -2.80 2.20
C GLU A 189 -8.71 -3.61 1.28
N ALA A 190 -7.46 -3.83 1.68
CA ALA A 190 -6.49 -4.63 0.94
C ALA A 190 -6.98 -6.08 0.77
N ALA A 191 -7.57 -6.68 1.81
CA ALA A 191 -8.17 -8.01 1.73
C ALA A 191 -9.39 -8.05 0.79
N GLN A 192 -10.20 -6.98 0.76
CA GLN A 192 -11.30 -6.87 -0.19
C GLN A 192 -10.80 -6.77 -1.63
N LEU A 193 -9.83 -5.90 -1.88
CA LEU A 193 -9.21 -5.75 -3.20
C LEU A 193 -8.57 -7.05 -3.66
N ALA A 194 -7.97 -7.83 -2.75
CA ALA A 194 -7.38 -9.13 -3.08
C ALA A 194 -8.45 -10.12 -3.52
N ARG A 195 -9.61 -10.14 -2.86
CA ARG A 195 -10.79 -10.95 -3.27
C ARG A 195 -11.28 -10.57 -4.66
N GLU A 196 -11.45 -9.28 -4.89
CA GLU A 196 -11.93 -8.77 -6.17
C GLU A 196 -10.91 -9.03 -7.28
N ASN A 197 -9.61 -8.89 -6.99
CA ASN A 197 -8.55 -9.19 -7.96
C ASN A 197 -8.51 -10.67 -8.33
N ASN A 198 -8.55 -11.55 -7.33
CA ASN A 198 -8.54 -12.98 -7.57
C ASN A 198 -9.76 -13.45 -8.37
N LYS A 199 -10.95 -12.92 -8.05
CA LYS A 199 -12.15 -13.17 -8.84
C LYS A 199 -11.94 -12.72 -10.29
N PHE A 200 -11.43 -11.51 -10.49
CA PHE A 200 -11.18 -10.96 -11.82
C PHE A 200 -10.15 -11.79 -12.61
N ASN A 201 -9.00 -12.11 -12.01
CA ASN A 201 -7.94 -12.91 -12.62
C ASN A 201 -8.42 -14.33 -12.95
N CYS A 202 -9.24 -14.93 -12.08
CA CYS A 202 -9.84 -16.24 -12.34
C CYS A 202 -10.85 -16.20 -13.51
N GLU A 203 -11.73 -15.20 -13.54
CA GLU A 203 -12.67 -15.01 -14.65
C GLU A 203 -11.94 -14.75 -15.97
N LEU A 204 -10.85 -13.99 -15.92
CA LEU A 204 -10.00 -13.69 -17.05
C LEU A 204 -9.34 -14.98 -17.58
N LEU A 205 -8.71 -15.77 -16.70
CA LEU A 205 -8.08 -17.05 -17.04
C LEU A 205 -9.07 -17.99 -17.73
N ARG A 206 -10.31 -18.07 -17.22
CA ARG A 206 -11.38 -18.90 -17.81
C ARG A 206 -11.76 -18.45 -19.23
N LYS A 207 -11.74 -17.14 -19.49
CA LYS A 207 -12.14 -16.57 -20.79
C LYS A 207 -11.01 -16.58 -21.81
N SER A 208 -9.78 -16.34 -21.39
CA SER A 208 -8.64 -16.07 -22.28
C SER A 208 -7.66 -17.23 -22.42
N GLY A 209 -7.69 -18.23 -21.53
CA GLY A 209 -6.82 -19.39 -21.60
C GLY A 209 -5.35 -19.15 -21.21
N GLY A 210 -5.03 -18.06 -20.50
CA GLY A 210 -3.67 -17.85 -19.95
C GLY A 210 -3.11 -16.43 -20.01
N THR A 211 -3.94 -15.39 -19.97
CA THR A 211 -3.44 -13.99 -20.00
C THR A 211 -2.73 -13.57 -18.72
N ILE A 212 -1.89 -12.55 -18.88
CA ILE A 212 -1.16 -11.84 -17.84
C ILE A 212 -2.13 -11.41 -16.72
N PRO A 213 -1.86 -11.75 -15.45
CA PRO A 213 -2.70 -11.34 -14.33
C PRO A 213 -2.73 -9.82 -14.21
N ALA A 214 -3.88 -9.28 -13.80
CA ALA A 214 -3.98 -7.86 -13.49
C ALA A 214 -3.40 -7.61 -12.10
N SER A 215 -2.46 -6.66 -12.02
CA SER A 215 -2.12 -6.02 -10.76
C SER A 215 -3.17 -4.95 -10.45
N ASN A 216 -3.66 -4.96 -9.21
CA ASN A 216 -4.63 -3.98 -8.72
C ASN A 216 -3.95 -3.08 -7.71
N ASN A 217 -3.30 -2.03 -8.21
CA ASN A 217 -2.76 -0.99 -7.35
C ASN A 217 -3.81 0.10 -7.19
N LEU A 218 -4.05 0.53 -5.96
CA LEU A 218 -5.07 1.50 -5.59
C LEU A 218 -4.39 2.69 -4.93
N ILE A 219 -4.67 3.90 -5.42
CA ILE A 219 -4.37 5.12 -4.70
C ILE A 219 -5.63 5.58 -3.99
N ILE A 220 -5.52 5.84 -2.69
CA ILE A 220 -6.53 6.43 -1.84
C ILE A 220 -6.06 7.83 -1.48
N THR A 221 -6.92 8.82 -1.65
CA THR A 221 -6.65 10.19 -1.24
C THR A 221 -7.71 10.60 -0.24
N GLU A 222 -7.29 11.00 0.95
CA GLU A 222 -8.15 11.55 2.00
C GLU A 222 -7.83 13.02 2.21
N ILE A 223 -8.86 13.85 2.31
CA ILE A 223 -8.73 15.27 2.62
C ILE A 223 -9.59 15.58 3.83
N PHE A 224 -8.94 16.12 4.86
CA PHE A 224 -9.56 16.73 6.02
C PHE A 224 -9.51 18.24 5.81
N TYR A 225 -10.64 18.91 5.94
CA TYR A 225 -10.72 20.35 5.78
C TYR A 225 -11.57 20.97 6.87
N ASN A 226 -11.01 21.97 7.55
CA ASN A 226 -11.71 22.71 8.58
C ASN A 226 -12.40 23.93 7.93
N GLN A 227 -13.67 23.76 7.51
CA GLN A 227 -14.42 24.82 6.85
C GLN A 227 -14.79 25.91 7.85
N PRO A 228 -14.39 27.18 7.63
CA PRO A 228 -14.82 28.28 8.48
C PRO A 228 -16.30 28.57 8.30
N GLN A 229 -17.01 28.82 9.41
CA GLN A 229 -18.40 29.24 9.38
C GLN A 229 -18.54 30.63 8.73
N LEU A 230 -19.59 30.85 7.95
CA LEU A 230 -19.76 32.11 7.21
C LEU A 230 -20.04 33.28 8.16
N PHE A 231 -20.84 33.05 9.20
CA PHE A 231 -21.30 34.10 10.11
C PHE A 231 -20.69 34.05 11.51
N GLY A 232 -19.99 32.96 11.88
CA GLY A 232 -19.30 32.81 13.18
C GLY A 232 -20.20 33.14 14.38
N PHE A 233 -21.49 32.78 14.34
CA PHE A 233 -22.49 33.29 15.28
C PHE A 233 -22.27 32.78 16.71
N PRO A 234 -21.83 33.63 17.66
CA PRO A 234 -21.36 33.20 18.99
C PRO A 234 -22.43 32.56 19.88
N ILE A 235 -23.70 32.65 19.51
CA ILE A 235 -24.84 32.12 20.28
C ILE A 235 -25.06 30.62 19.97
N ILE A 236 -24.66 30.14 18.79
CA ILE A 236 -24.86 28.75 18.33
C ILE A 236 -23.54 28.10 17.92
N SER A 237 -22.58 28.88 17.43
CA SER A 237 -21.20 28.44 17.24
C SER A 237 -20.59 28.21 18.63
N ASN A 238 -20.81 27.02 19.16
CA ASN A 238 -20.04 26.54 20.27
C ASN A 238 -18.57 26.54 19.79
N PRO A 239 -17.58 27.00 20.57
CA PRO A 239 -16.16 26.89 20.21
C PRO A 239 -15.69 25.47 19.82
N TYR A 240 -16.53 24.45 20.04
CA TYR A 240 -16.31 23.06 19.61
C TYR A 240 -16.83 22.74 18.19
N THR A 241 -17.56 23.66 17.54
CA THR A 241 -18.22 23.45 16.23
C THR A 241 -17.74 24.39 15.13
N ASP A 242 -16.88 25.35 15.47
CA ASP A 242 -16.17 26.21 14.52
C ASP A 242 -14.66 25.95 14.68
N PRO A 243 -13.96 25.46 13.65
CA PRO A 243 -14.42 25.18 12.29
C PRO A 243 -15.29 23.92 12.15
N VAL A 244 -16.05 23.82 11.05
CA VAL A 244 -16.81 22.61 10.69
C VAL A 244 -15.86 21.61 10.02
N PRO A 245 -15.56 20.46 10.64
CA PRO A 245 -14.66 19.47 10.05
C PRO A 245 -15.36 18.78 8.88
N MET A 246 -14.76 18.86 7.71
CA MET A 246 -15.15 18.15 6.49
C MET A 246 -14.14 17.05 6.19
N TYR A 247 -14.65 15.94 5.69
CA TYR A 247 -13.86 14.81 5.24
C TYR A 247 -14.35 14.37 3.87
N ALA A 248 -13.41 14.22 2.93
CA ALA A 248 -13.68 13.63 1.63
C ALA A 248 -12.57 12.64 1.31
N HIS A 249 -12.92 11.53 0.68
CA HIS A 249 -11.95 10.60 0.15
C HIS A 249 -12.32 10.17 -1.27
N THR A 250 -11.31 9.76 -2.03
CA THR A 250 -11.48 9.12 -3.33
C THR A 250 -10.43 8.04 -3.46
N ALA A 251 -10.81 6.90 -4.02
CA ALA A 251 -9.91 5.82 -4.37
C ALA A 251 -9.96 5.56 -5.88
N MET A 252 -8.81 5.41 -6.52
CA MET A 252 -8.72 5.07 -7.94
C MET A 252 -7.61 4.06 -8.19
N ARG A 253 -7.85 3.15 -9.13
CA ARG A 253 -6.86 2.17 -9.57
C ARG A 253 -5.78 2.84 -10.41
N ILE A 254 -4.53 2.47 -10.22
CA ILE A 254 -3.43 2.82 -11.12
C ILE A 254 -3.63 2.11 -12.45
N ILE A 255 -3.75 2.89 -13.52
CA ILE A 255 -3.89 2.37 -14.88
C ILE A 255 -2.50 2.40 -15.52
N VAL A 256 -1.83 1.26 -15.55
CA VAL A 256 -0.59 1.13 -16.31
C VAL A 256 -0.96 1.06 -17.80
N SER A 257 -0.61 2.10 -18.56
CA SER A 257 -0.92 2.09 -19.99
C SER A 257 0.05 1.13 -20.68
N SER A 258 -0.45 0.02 -21.19
CA SER A 258 0.35 -0.97 -21.95
C SER A 258 0.93 -0.41 -23.26
N ARG A 259 0.60 0.84 -23.62
CA ARG A 259 1.00 1.47 -24.89
C ARG A 259 2.42 2.00 -24.89
N SER A 260 3.00 2.33 -23.74
CA SER A 260 4.36 2.91 -23.71
C SER A 260 5.47 1.86 -23.74
N GLY A 261 5.17 0.56 -23.56
CA GLY A 261 6.17 -0.51 -23.55
C GLY A 261 7.15 -0.48 -22.37
N GLU A 262 7.19 0.62 -21.62
CA GLU A 262 7.96 0.78 -20.39
C GLU A 262 7.18 0.13 -19.23
N ASN A 263 7.77 -0.91 -18.64
CA ASN A 263 7.31 -1.46 -17.38
C ASN A 263 7.52 -0.41 -16.29
N VAL A 264 6.50 0.40 -16.02
CA VAL A 264 6.52 1.29 -14.87
C VAL A 264 6.34 0.42 -13.63
N ASP A 265 7.39 0.41 -12.81
CA ASP A 265 7.33 -0.20 -11.51
C ASP A 265 6.29 0.58 -10.68
N THR A 266 5.13 -0.03 -10.50
CA THR A 266 4.02 0.50 -9.71
C THR A 266 3.96 -0.15 -8.35
N VAL A 267 4.90 -1.05 -8.06
CA VAL A 267 4.97 -1.84 -6.84
C VAL A 267 6.16 -1.37 -6.00
N GLY A 268 7.13 -0.70 -6.59
CA GLY A 268 8.37 -0.30 -5.94
C GLY A 268 9.27 -1.51 -5.64
N PRO A 269 10.34 -1.33 -4.85
CA PRO A 269 11.23 -2.41 -4.47
C PRO A 269 10.47 -3.42 -3.60
N VAL A 270 10.10 -4.55 -4.20
CA VAL A 270 9.55 -5.70 -3.48
C VAL A 270 10.70 -6.49 -2.87
N CYS A 271 10.47 -7.06 -1.69
CA CYS A 271 11.34 -8.07 -1.12
C CYS A 271 11.27 -9.38 -1.90
N ASP A 272 12.06 -9.47 -2.96
CA ASP A 272 12.23 -10.74 -3.67
C ASP A 272 13.41 -11.50 -3.07
N VAL A 273 13.12 -12.47 -2.20
CA VAL A 273 14.13 -13.32 -1.56
C VAL A 273 14.11 -14.68 -2.23
N TYR A 274 15.28 -15.28 -2.46
CA TYR A 274 15.40 -16.57 -3.12
C TYR A 274 15.91 -17.65 -2.16
N PRO A 275 15.48 -18.92 -2.33
CA PRO A 275 15.72 -20.02 -1.38
C PRO A 275 17.16 -20.56 -1.41
N PHE A 276 18.17 -19.71 -1.53
CA PHE A 276 19.59 -20.08 -1.50
C PHE A 276 20.16 -19.84 -0.12
N ALA A 277 20.88 -20.81 0.44
CA ALA A 277 21.55 -20.64 1.72
C ALA A 277 23.02 -20.27 1.49
N LEU A 278 23.49 -19.22 2.16
CA LEU A 278 24.91 -18.93 2.31
C LEU A 278 25.27 -18.92 3.79
N LYS A 279 26.19 -19.77 4.23
CA LYS A 279 26.63 -19.78 5.63
C LYS A 279 27.83 -18.85 5.81
N ALA A 280 27.67 -17.85 6.68
CA ALA A 280 28.79 -17.07 7.18
C ALA A 280 29.69 -17.95 8.06
N SER A 281 30.86 -18.28 7.52
CA SER A 281 32.01 -18.74 8.30
C SER A 281 32.74 -17.53 8.90
N PRO A 282 33.44 -17.64 10.04
CA PRO A 282 34.31 -16.57 10.56
C PRO A 282 35.34 -16.05 9.53
N ALA A 283 35.65 -16.84 8.50
CA ALA A 283 36.53 -16.48 7.40
C ALA A 283 35.79 -16.19 6.07
N PHE A 284 34.47 -15.94 6.12
CA PHE A 284 33.69 -15.63 4.93
C PHE A 284 33.99 -14.21 4.44
N THR A 285 35.00 -14.10 3.58
CA THR A 285 35.23 -12.91 2.76
C THR A 285 34.35 -13.03 1.52
N ILE A 286 33.53 -12.01 1.27
CA ILE A 286 32.77 -11.92 0.03
C ILE A 286 33.78 -11.62 -1.09
N ASN A 287 34.17 -12.66 -1.81
CA ASN A 287 34.88 -12.51 -3.08
C ASN A 287 33.86 -12.13 -4.16
N ASN A 288 34.35 -11.63 -5.30
CA ASN A 288 33.49 -11.24 -6.42
C ASN A 288 32.63 -12.40 -6.96
N GLU A 289 32.99 -13.66 -6.71
CA GLU A 289 32.23 -14.84 -7.13
C GLU A 289 31.84 -15.70 -5.93
N ILE A 290 30.56 -16.05 -5.86
CA ILE A 290 29.96 -16.85 -4.80
C ILE A 290 29.28 -18.07 -5.41
N ASN A 291 29.52 -19.26 -4.86
CA ASN A 291 28.71 -20.44 -5.20
C ASN A 291 27.45 -20.47 -4.32
N ILE A 292 26.31 -20.07 -4.90
CA ILE A 292 25.03 -19.91 -4.16
C ILE A 292 24.35 -21.24 -3.79
N LEU A 293 24.81 -22.36 -4.35
CA LEU A 293 24.32 -23.70 -4.00
C LEU A 293 25.22 -24.45 -3.02
N ARG A 294 26.30 -23.82 -2.55
CA ARG A 294 27.30 -24.48 -1.69
C ARG A 294 26.70 -25.01 -0.39
N ASP A 295 25.88 -24.20 0.29
CA ASP A 295 25.39 -24.52 1.63
C ASP A 295 23.95 -25.08 1.64
N GLY A 296 23.38 -25.30 0.45
CA GLY A 296 22.06 -25.88 0.25
C GLY A 296 20.95 -24.86 0.02
N TRP A 297 19.72 -25.31 0.28
CA TRP A 297 18.49 -24.57 0.04
C TRP A 297 17.88 -24.07 1.35
N VAL A 298 17.33 -22.87 1.33
CA VAL A 298 16.55 -22.35 2.45
C VAL A 298 15.11 -22.84 2.35
N LYS A 299 14.59 -23.33 3.48
CA LYS A 299 13.18 -23.60 3.70
C LYS A 299 12.59 -22.49 4.54
N TRP A 300 11.72 -21.71 3.91
CA TRP A 300 10.97 -20.65 4.59
C TRP A 300 9.91 -21.22 5.53
N ASN A 301 9.39 -22.40 5.21
CA ASN A 301 8.44 -23.12 6.05
C ASN A 301 8.98 -24.50 6.44
N SER A 302 9.39 -24.65 7.70
CA SER A 302 9.92 -25.92 8.23
C SER A 302 8.89 -27.06 8.21
N THR A 303 7.59 -26.75 8.20
CA THR A 303 6.50 -27.74 8.22
C THR A 303 6.26 -28.39 6.86
N ARG A 304 6.76 -27.78 5.77
CA ARG A 304 6.62 -28.36 4.44
C ARG A 304 7.73 -29.38 4.21
N SER A 305 7.33 -30.63 3.98
CA SER A 305 8.24 -31.74 3.67
C SER A 305 9.15 -31.38 2.49
N ASN A 306 10.42 -31.80 2.54
CA ASN A 306 11.55 -31.64 1.59
C ASN A 306 11.20 -31.88 0.09
N SER A 307 10.28 -31.10 -0.45
CA SER A 307 9.72 -31.27 -1.77
C SER A 307 10.53 -30.42 -2.73
N ALA A 308 11.16 -31.06 -3.72
CA ALA A 308 11.77 -30.37 -4.86
C ALA A 308 10.80 -29.34 -5.47
N THR A 309 9.50 -29.65 -5.44
CA THR A 309 8.42 -28.79 -5.89
C THR A 309 8.33 -27.49 -5.09
N TYR A 310 8.52 -27.53 -3.76
CA TYR A 310 8.46 -26.33 -2.93
C TYR A 310 9.58 -25.35 -3.27
N ILE A 311 10.80 -25.86 -3.43
CA ILE A 311 11.96 -25.04 -3.81
C ILE A 311 11.79 -24.52 -5.25
N SER A 312 11.31 -25.36 -6.17
CA SER A 312 10.98 -24.97 -7.54
C SER A 312 9.95 -23.83 -7.56
N ASP A 313 8.89 -23.94 -6.76
CA ASP A 313 7.86 -22.90 -6.65
C ASP A 313 8.47 -21.61 -6.04
N ALA A 314 9.29 -21.71 -4.98
CA ALA A 314 9.95 -20.54 -4.37
C ALA A 314 11.00 -19.84 -5.28
N LEU A 315 11.54 -20.54 -6.28
CA LEU A 315 12.41 -19.92 -7.30
C LEU A 315 11.62 -19.22 -8.40
N LYS A 316 10.39 -19.69 -8.68
CA LYS A 316 9.48 -19.08 -9.67
C LYS A 316 8.76 -17.87 -9.08
N TYR A 317 8.39 -17.97 -7.81
CA TYR A 317 7.61 -16.97 -7.08
C TYR A 317 8.48 -16.42 -5.94
N SER A 318 9.27 -15.39 -6.26
CA SER A 318 10.23 -14.76 -5.33
C SER A 318 9.62 -14.14 -4.07
N ARG A 319 8.29 -13.99 -4.05
CA ARG A 319 7.51 -13.44 -2.92
C ARG A 319 6.98 -14.51 -1.98
N MET A 320 6.97 -15.76 -2.42
CA MET A 320 6.57 -16.92 -1.64
C MET A 320 7.27 -17.01 -0.28
N PRO A 321 8.57 -16.66 -0.16
CA PRO A 321 9.25 -16.65 1.13
C PRO A 321 8.63 -15.71 2.16
N LEU A 322 8.10 -14.57 1.73
CA LEU A 322 7.48 -13.61 2.65
C LEU A 322 6.13 -14.12 3.17
N ASN A 323 5.36 -14.78 2.30
CA ASN A 323 4.00 -15.21 2.64
C ASN A 323 3.95 -16.54 3.38
N ASP A 324 4.88 -17.44 3.10
CA ASP A 324 4.90 -18.79 3.65
C ASP A 324 5.93 -18.96 4.77
N PHE A 325 6.63 -17.89 5.18
CA PHE A 325 7.61 -17.98 6.27
C PHE A 325 6.97 -18.49 7.56
N LYS A 326 7.63 -19.46 8.18
CA LYS A 326 7.35 -19.93 9.54
C LYS A 326 8.67 -20.27 10.20
N GLU A 327 9.03 -19.51 11.22
CA GLU A 327 10.31 -19.71 11.91
C GLU A 327 10.40 -21.14 12.47
N SER A 328 11.55 -21.79 12.29
CA SER A 328 11.75 -23.16 12.78
C SER A 328 11.73 -23.27 14.32
N GLY A 329 11.99 -22.17 15.04
CA GLY A 329 12.00 -22.12 16.51
C GLY A 329 10.70 -21.59 17.12
N ASN A 330 9.99 -20.72 16.40
CA ASN A 330 8.74 -20.12 16.82
C ASN A 330 7.73 -20.15 15.65
N PRO A 331 6.91 -21.21 15.51
CA PRO A 331 5.95 -21.33 14.41
C PRO A 331 4.87 -20.24 14.38
N GLY A 332 4.73 -19.47 15.46
CA GLY A 332 3.86 -18.29 15.52
C GLY A 332 4.46 -17.04 14.89
N ASP A 333 5.76 -17.05 14.61
CA ASP A 333 6.41 -16.00 13.83
C ASP A 333 6.34 -16.32 12.33
N THR A 334 5.57 -15.49 11.63
CA THR A 334 5.38 -15.54 10.18
C THR A 334 5.99 -14.34 9.48
N SER A 335 6.73 -13.50 10.21
CA SER A 335 7.44 -12.36 9.65
C SER A 335 8.89 -12.76 9.41
N LEU A 336 9.40 -12.59 8.19
CA LEU A 336 10.80 -12.86 7.89
C LEU A 336 11.63 -11.64 8.31
N ASN A 337 12.57 -11.82 9.22
CA ASN A 337 13.46 -10.80 9.76
C ASN A 337 14.90 -11.34 9.94
N ILE A 338 15.84 -10.45 10.25
CA ILE A 338 17.18 -10.82 10.71
C ILE A 338 17.09 -11.38 12.13
N GLY A 339 17.87 -12.41 12.41
CA GLY A 339 17.83 -13.18 13.65
C GLY A 339 16.99 -14.45 13.55
N ASP A 340 16.05 -14.48 12.59
CA ASP A 340 15.12 -15.59 12.46
C ASP A 340 15.82 -16.85 11.94
N ARG A 341 15.43 -17.99 12.51
CA ARG A 341 15.99 -19.30 12.16
C ARG A 341 15.25 -19.90 10.96
N VAL A 342 16.02 -20.16 9.91
CA VAL A 342 15.53 -20.91 8.74
C VAL A 342 15.99 -22.36 8.78
N ALA A 343 15.21 -23.25 8.19
CA ALA A 343 15.64 -24.62 7.96
C ALA A 343 16.45 -24.71 6.66
N ILE A 344 17.47 -25.56 6.64
CA ILE A 344 18.34 -25.77 5.47
C ILE A 344 18.13 -27.17 4.92
N ASP A 345 18.02 -27.30 3.60
CA ASP A 345 18.00 -28.57 2.88
C ASP A 345 19.26 -28.75 2.04
N THR A 346 20.02 -29.80 2.29
CA THR A 346 21.23 -30.13 1.50
C THR A 346 20.95 -31.17 0.41
N SER A 347 19.69 -31.57 0.21
CA SER A 347 19.30 -32.53 -0.82
C SER A 347 19.56 -31.98 -2.23
N SER A 348 20.04 -32.84 -3.13
CA SER A 348 20.21 -32.50 -4.54
C SER A 348 18.90 -32.69 -5.29
N TYR A 349 18.43 -31.62 -5.95
CA TYR A 349 17.18 -31.62 -6.71
C TYR A 349 17.45 -31.39 -8.19
N GLY A 350 17.63 -32.47 -8.95
CA GLY A 350 17.87 -32.38 -10.40
C GLY A 350 16.77 -31.61 -11.16
N GLN A 351 15.52 -31.67 -10.68
CA GLN A 351 14.38 -30.96 -11.26
C GLN A 351 14.43 -29.44 -11.07
N VAL A 352 15.11 -28.97 -10.03
CA VAL A 352 15.20 -27.53 -9.67
C VAL A 352 16.22 -26.80 -10.53
N LEU A 353 17.15 -27.52 -11.17
CA LEU A 353 18.22 -26.93 -11.99
C LEU A 353 17.71 -26.13 -13.17
N THR A 354 16.61 -26.56 -13.80
CA THR A 354 15.99 -25.80 -14.90
C THR A 354 15.49 -24.45 -14.39
N ASP A 355 14.92 -24.39 -13.20
CA ASP A 355 14.42 -23.15 -12.61
C ASP A 355 15.57 -22.22 -12.20
N VAL A 356 16.68 -22.77 -11.68
CA VAL A 356 17.89 -21.98 -11.40
C VAL A 356 18.50 -21.41 -12.69
N ARG A 357 18.47 -22.16 -13.79
CA ARG A 357 18.90 -21.65 -15.11
C ARG A 357 18.05 -20.48 -15.59
N ASN A 358 16.77 -20.44 -15.23
CA ASN A 358 15.88 -19.32 -15.54
C ASN A 358 16.19 -18.05 -14.71
N LEU A 359 17.12 -18.15 -13.74
CA LEU A 359 17.64 -17.02 -12.99
C LEU A 359 18.92 -16.44 -13.57
N ALA A 360 19.49 -17.02 -14.64
CA ALA A 360 20.69 -16.52 -15.29
C ALA A 360 20.58 -15.01 -15.61
N SER A 361 21.63 -14.24 -15.31
CA SER A 361 21.69 -12.78 -15.46
C SER A 361 20.71 -11.97 -14.62
N LYS A 362 19.92 -12.59 -13.72
CA LYS A 362 19.03 -11.85 -12.81
C LYS A 362 19.76 -11.46 -11.53
N ASP A 363 19.38 -10.30 -11.01
CA ASP A 363 19.75 -9.88 -9.66
C ASP A 363 18.77 -10.52 -8.69
N ILE A 364 19.31 -11.25 -7.71
CA ILE A 364 18.52 -11.95 -6.69
C ILE A 364 19.02 -11.58 -5.30
N ARG A 365 18.12 -11.55 -4.33
CA ARG A 365 18.47 -11.38 -2.92
C ARG A 365 18.48 -12.74 -2.24
N ILE A 366 19.52 -13.01 -1.45
CA ILE A 366 19.69 -14.28 -0.75
C ILE A 366 20.09 -14.04 0.71
N PRO A 367 19.60 -14.85 1.65
CA PRO A 367 19.96 -14.74 3.06
C PRO A 367 21.38 -15.26 3.31
N VAL A 368 22.11 -14.55 4.17
CA VAL A 368 23.37 -15.01 4.76
C VAL A 368 23.07 -15.47 6.18
N LEU A 369 23.35 -16.74 6.44
CA LEU A 369 23.00 -17.45 7.67
C LEU A 369 24.21 -17.59 8.59
N ASN A 370 23.96 -17.55 9.90
CA ASN A 370 24.94 -17.95 10.89
C ASN A 370 25.20 -19.45 10.77
N SER A 371 26.47 -19.83 10.61
CA SER A 371 26.86 -21.23 10.45
C SER A 371 26.49 -22.14 11.64
N SER A 372 26.36 -21.59 12.84
CA SER A 372 26.04 -22.33 14.06
C SER A 372 24.55 -22.40 14.35
N THR A 373 23.81 -21.31 14.14
CA THR A 373 22.38 -21.22 14.53
C THR A 373 21.41 -21.32 13.37
N SER A 374 21.88 -21.21 12.12
CA SER A 374 21.05 -21.01 10.92
C SER A 374 20.12 -19.78 11.02
N ALA A 375 20.45 -18.84 11.92
CA ALA A 375 19.78 -17.55 11.99
C ALA A 375 20.23 -16.67 10.83
N ILE A 376 19.30 -15.91 10.23
CA ILE A 376 19.64 -14.91 9.22
C ILE A 376 20.45 -13.80 9.88
N ILE A 377 21.63 -13.48 9.33
CA ILE A 377 22.48 -12.38 9.80
C ILE A 377 22.24 -11.13 8.97
N ARG A 378 22.14 -11.31 7.64
CA ARG A 378 21.99 -10.23 6.66
C ARG A 378 21.48 -10.80 5.34
N PHE A 379 21.17 -9.93 4.39
CA PHE A 379 20.84 -10.31 3.02
C PHE A 379 21.88 -9.72 2.08
N ILE A 380 22.18 -10.41 0.99
CA ILE A 380 23.04 -9.87 -0.06
C ILE A 380 22.32 -9.92 -1.40
N LYS A 381 22.60 -8.95 -2.28
CA LYS A 381 22.23 -9.03 -3.69
C LYS A 381 23.37 -9.66 -4.46
N VAL A 382 23.01 -10.62 -5.30
CA VAL A 382 23.94 -11.25 -6.22
C VAL A 382 23.34 -11.30 -7.61
N ARG A 383 24.18 -11.17 -8.63
CA ARG A 383 23.81 -11.41 -10.03
C ARG A 383 24.16 -12.84 -10.38
N VAL A 384 23.18 -13.66 -10.73
CA VAL A 384 23.43 -15.05 -11.12
C VAL A 384 24.22 -15.06 -12.43
N SER A 385 25.37 -15.74 -12.45
CA SER A 385 26.20 -15.85 -13.64
C SER A 385 25.52 -16.70 -14.71
N ASN A 386 25.85 -16.45 -15.98
CA ASN A 386 25.48 -17.32 -17.09
C ASN A 386 26.40 -18.55 -17.18
N ASP A 387 27.56 -18.51 -16.51
CA ASP A 387 28.55 -19.58 -16.50
C ASP A 387 28.14 -20.66 -15.50
N TYR A 388 27.36 -21.61 -15.99
CA TYR A 388 27.13 -22.88 -15.30
C TYR A 388 28.31 -23.78 -15.61
N ALA A 389 29.31 -23.84 -14.72
CA ALA A 389 30.36 -24.84 -14.82
C ALA A 389 29.69 -26.22 -14.88
N ASP A 390 29.99 -26.99 -15.93
CA ASP A 390 29.32 -28.24 -16.27
C ASP A 390 28.99 -29.07 -15.02
N LEU A 391 27.71 -29.40 -14.90
CA LEU A 391 27.15 -30.36 -13.94
C LEU A 391 27.77 -31.72 -14.22
N ASN A 392 29.01 -31.90 -13.80
CA ASN A 392 29.82 -33.04 -14.18
C ASN A 392 29.14 -34.32 -13.69
N PRO A 393 28.98 -35.36 -14.53
CA PRO A 393 28.31 -36.62 -14.18
C PRO A 393 29.06 -37.46 -13.11
N GLY A 394 30.11 -36.92 -12.49
CA GLY A 394 30.94 -37.56 -11.47
C GLY A 394 30.47 -37.38 -10.01
N GLY A 395 29.28 -36.86 -9.76
CA GLY A 395 28.65 -36.86 -8.43
C GLY A 395 28.95 -35.65 -7.53
N SER A 396 29.67 -34.64 -8.02
CA SER A 396 29.77 -33.37 -7.30
C SER A 396 28.46 -32.57 -7.42
N PRO A 397 28.01 -31.88 -6.36
CA PRO A 397 26.80 -31.06 -6.43
C PRO A 397 26.96 -29.93 -7.47
N PRO A 398 25.86 -29.53 -8.13
CA PRO A 398 25.82 -28.37 -9.01
C PRO A 398 26.49 -27.15 -8.39
N THR A 399 27.38 -26.47 -9.11
CA THR A 399 27.86 -25.14 -8.69
C THR A 399 27.17 -24.07 -9.51
N VAL A 400 26.56 -23.11 -8.82
CA VAL A 400 25.95 -21.94 -9.46
C VAL A 400 26.70 -20.73 -8.97
N LEU A 401 27.45 -20.11 -9.87
CA LEU A 401 28.23 -18.93 -9.57
C LEU A 401 27.34 -17.70 -9.65
N ALA A 402 27.53 -16.77 -8.72
CA ALA A 402 26.89 -15.47 -8.74
C ALA A 402 27.91 -14.39 -8.38
N THR A 403 27.78 -13.22 -9.01
CA THR A 403 28.60 -12.06 -8.72
C THR A 403 27.96 -11.24 -7.61
N TYR A 404 28.71 -10.95 -6.56
CA TYR A 404 28.24 -10.07 -5.50
C TYR A 404 28.01 -8.64 -6.02
N ILE A 405 26.89 -8.01 -5.63
CA ILE A 405 26.56 -6.64 -6.02
C ILE A 405 26.59 -5.71 -4.79
N GLU A 406 25.73 -5.98 -3.80
CA GLU A 406 25.53 -5.11 -2.64
C GLU A 406 25.13 -5.93 -1.40
N ASP A 407 25.45 -5.38 -0.22
CA ASP A 407 25.03 -5.91 1.07
C ASP A 407 23.80 -5.13 1.55
N PHE A 408 22.86 -5.85 2.15
CA PHE A 408 21.77 -5.26 2.92
C PHE A 408 22.09 -5.57 4.39
N GLN A 409 22.96 -4.74 4.94
CA GLN A 409 23.13 -4.63 6.38
C GLN A 409 21.87 -3.95 6.94
N VAL A 410 21.51 -4.29 8.17
CA VAL A 410 20.35 -3.68 8.83
C VAL A 410 20.85 -3.17 10.17
N ASP A 411 20.51 -1.93 10.47
CA ASP A 411 20.70 -1.35 11.79
C ASP A 411 20.09 -2.25 12.87
N ALA A 412 20.71 -2.31 14.04
CA ALA A 412 20.32 -3.16 15.17
C ALA A 412 18.88 -2.98 15.70
N GLY A 413 18.08 -2.10 15.09
CA GLY A 413 16.67 -1.82 15.37
C GLY A 413 15.66 -2.82 14.78
N GLY A 414 16.10 -3.85 14.04
CA GLY A 414 15.21 -4.93 13.59
C GLY A 414 14.16 -4.48 12.57
N PHE A 415 14.54 -3.60 11.64
CA PHE A 415 13.65 -3.21 10.55
C PHE A 415 13.42 -4.37 9.57
N PRO A 416 12.25 -4.43 8.92
CA PRO A 416 11.96 -5.44 7.91
C PRO A 416 12.95 -5.38 6.76
N ILE A 417 13.26 -6.56 6.22
CA ILE A 417 14.25 -6.92 5.19
C ILE A 417 14.21 -6.03 3.92
N CYS A 418 13.14 -5.25 3.75
CA CYS A 418 12.78 -4.62 2.49
C CYS A 418 13.27 -3.19 2.33
N LEU A 419 13.92 -2.61 3.33
CA LEU A 419 14.07 -1.16 3.38
C LEU A 419 15.47 -0.55 3.38
N THR A 420 16.56 -1.31 3.52
CA THR A 420 17.88 -0.67 3.63
C THR A 420 18.93 -1.48 2.88
N SER A 421 19.41 -0.96 1.74
CA SER A 421 20.82 -1.14 1.36
C SER A 421 21.57 -0.06 2.11
N ASP A 422 22.54 -0.44 2.94
CA ASP A 422 23.34 0.49 3.74
C ASP A 422 24.25 1.38 2.89
#